data_AF-A0A1C0B7E9-F1
#
_entry.id   AF-A0A1C0B7E9-F1
#
_cell.length_a   1.000
_cell.length_b   1.000
_cell.length_c   1.000
_cell.angle_alpha   90.00
_cell.angle_beta   90.00
_cell.angle_gamma   90.00
#
_symmetry.space_group_name_H-M   'P 1'
#
loop_
_entity.id
_entity.type
_entity.pdbx_description
1 polymer ?
#
loop_
_entity_poly.entity_id
_entity_poly.type
_entity_poly.pdbx_seq_one_letter_code
_entity_poly.pdbx_strand_id
1 'polypeptide(L)' 'MAKTLGQHYDSILIQIEKTQESQSYQTGSGEQLVRGQLSTLYAERNRLLEKIERYGRNYIEGQNTSPAGDTSYVSFV' A
#
# COMPACT_ATOMS: atom_id res chain seq x y z
N MET A 1 -17.65 -3.38 -5.59
CA MET A 1 -17.49 -3.08 -4.15
C MET A 1 -16.30 -2.15 -3.99
N ALA A 2 -16.41 -1.14 -3.12
CA ALA A 2 -15.28 -0.28 -2.80
C ALA A 2 -14.26 -1.10 -1.97
N LYS A 3 -12.96 -0.92 -2.25
CA LYS A 3 -11.90 -1.64 -1.55
C LYS A 3 -11.52 -0.89 -0.26
N THR A 4 -11.16 -1.63 0.77
CA THR A 4 -10.64 -1.03 2.01
C THR A 4 -9.19 -0.58 1.84
N LEU A 5 -8.71 0.32 2.71
CA LEU A 5 -7.30 0.71 2.75
C LEU A 5 -6.36 -0.50 2.86
N GLY A 6 -6.73 -1.50 3.66
CA GLY A 6 -5.99 -2.75 3.79
C GLY A 6 -5.92 -3.51 2.46
N GLN A 7 -7.04 -3.64 1.77
CA GLN A 7 -7.08 -4.28 0.44
C GLN A 7 -6.28 -3.51 -0.60
N HIS A 8 -6.29 -2.17 -0.55
CA HIS A 8 -5.44 -1.34 -1.39
C HIS A 8 -3.95 -1.54 -1.07
N TYR A 9 -3.59 -1.56 0.21
CA TYR A 9 -2.22 -1.78 0.67
C TYR A 9 -1.70 -3.15 0.24
N ASP A 10 -2.48 -4.22 0.44
CA ASP A 10 -2.10 -5.58 0.02
C ASP A 10 -1.94 -5.66 -1.51
N SER A 11 -2.80 -4.97 -2.26
CA SER A 11 -2.67 -4.88 -3.72
C SER A 11 -1.41 -4.15 -4.17
N ILE A 12 -0.92 -3.16 -3.41
CA ILE A 12 0.34 -2.46 -3.70
C ILE A 12 1.52 -3.36 -3.38
N LEU A 13 1.49 -4.12 -2.28
CA LEU A 13 2.55 -5.08 -1.96
C LEU A 13 2.71 -6.14 -3.07
N ILE A 14 1.60 -6.69 -3.56
CA ILE A 14 1.63 -7.65 -4.68
C ILE A 14 2.21 -7.01 -5.95
N GLN A 15 1.88 -5.74 -6.22
CA GLN A 15 2.45 -5.03 -7.37
C GLN A 15 3.95 -4.81 -7.22
N ILE A 16 4.41 -4.40 -6.03
CA ILE A 16 5.85 -4.24 -5.74
C ILE A 16 6.58 -5.56 -6.00
N GLU A 17 6.09 -6.67 -5.46
CA GLU A 17 6.68 -7.99 -5.65
C GLU A 17 6.80 -8.34 -7.14
N LYS A 18 5.71 -8.23 -7.91
CA LYS A 18 5.72 -8.49 -9.36
C LYS A 18 6.65 -7.57 -10.14
N THR A 19 6.72 -6.30 -9.76
CA THR A 19 7.60 -5.32 -10.40
C THR A 19 9.07 -5.62 -10.09
N GLN A 20 9.39 -6.05 -8.86
CA GLN A 20 10.73 -6.50 -8.48
C GLN A 20 11.14 -7.78 -9.22
N GLU A 21 10.24 -8.75 -9.33
CA GLU A 21 10.47 -9.95 -10.15
C GLU A 21 10.74 -9.56 -11.60
N SER A 22 9.93 -8.66 -12.18
CA SER A 22 10.11 -8.17 -13.55
C SER A 22 11.43 -7.43 -13.75
N GLN A 23 11.93 -6.70 -12.73
CA GLN A 23 13.23 -6.04 -12.77
C GLN A 23 14.37 -7.05 -13.01
N SER A 24 14.29 -8.21 -12.36
CA SER A 24 15.35 -9.23 -12.43
C SER A 24 15.59 -9.77 -13.84
N TYR A 25 14.58 -9.67 -14.72
CA TYR A 25 14.64 -10.12 -16.11
C TYR A 25 14.98 -9.02 -17.11
N GLN A 26 15.03 -7.75 -16.70
CA GLN A 26 15.27 -6.62 -17.62
C GLN A 26 16.72 -6.13 -17.53
N THR A 27 17.39 -6.07 -18.68
CA THR A 27 18.73 -5.47 -18.82
C THR A 27 18.65 -4.17 -19.63
N GLY A 28 19.32 -3.10 -19.17
CA GLY A 28 19.39 -1.81 -19.88
C GLY A 28 18.26 -0.84 -19.56
N SER A 29 17.61 -0.26 -20.58
CA SER A 29 16.61 0.83 -20.43
C SER A 29 15.35 0.45 -19.67
N GLY A 30 14.98 -0.84 -19.65
CA GLY A 30 13.87 -1.35 -18.83
C GLY A 30 14.11 -1.19 -17.33
N GLU A 31 15.37 -1.26 -16.89
CA GLU A 31 15.72 -1.16 -15.47
C GLU A 31 15.37 0.22 -14.88
N GLN A 32 15.56 1.30 -15.64
CA GLN A 32 15.20 2.65 -15.20
C GLN A 32 13.68 2.83 -15.09
N LEU A 33 12.90 2.29 -16.03
CA LEU A 33 11.45 2.34 -15.98
C LEU A 33 10.92 1.57 -14.76
N VAL A 34 11.45 0.37 -14.51
CA VAL A 34 11.07 -0.46 -13.36
C VAL A 34 11.44 0.23 -12.05
N ARG A 35 12.61 0.87 -11.95
CA ARG A 35 12.99 1.67 -10.77
C ARG A 35 12.03 2.82 -10.51
N GLY A 36 11.59 3.54 -11.55
CA GLY A 36 10.60 4.61 -11.43
C GLY A 36 9.23 4.11 -10.95
N GLN A 37 8.78 2.97 -11.50
CA GLN A 37 7.55 2.30 -11.07
C GLN A 37 7.63 1.86 -9.60
N LEU A 38 8.73 1.22 -9.20
CA LEU A 38 8.96 0.84 -7.79
C LEU A 38 8.95 2.04 -6.87
N SER A 39 9.61 3.13 -7.24
CA SER A 39 9.61 4.36 -6.43
C SER A 39 8.20 4.89 -6.19
N THR A 40 7.35 4.87 -7.23
CA THR A 40 5.95 5.31 -7.12
C THR A 40 5.13 4.37 -6.23
N LEU A 41 5.27 3.06 -6.42
CA LEU A 41 4.58 2.05 -5.61
C LEU A 41 4.97 2.11 -4.13
N TYR A 42 6.26 2.35 -3.82
CA TYR A 42 6.71 2.52 -2.43
C TYR A 42 6.18 3.82 -1.80
N ALA A 43 6.10 4.91 -2.55
CA ALA A 43 5.48 6.14 -2.07
C ALA A 43 3.99 5.95 -1.77
N GLU A 44 3.27 5.26 -2.65
CA GLU A 44 1.85 4.93 -2.45
C GLU A 44 1.65 3.98 -1.26
N ARG A 45 2.51 2.96 -1.11
CA ARG A 45 2.53 2.07 0.06
C ARG A 45 2.63 2.87 1.36
N ASN A 46 3.58 3.79 1.44
CA ASN A 46 3.80 4.59 2.66
C ASN A 46 2.59 5.49 2.94
N ARG A 47 2.03 6.13 1.92
CA ARG A 47 0.80 6.93 2.05
C ARG A 47 -0.39 6.10 2.54
N LEU A 48 -0.54 4.86 2.05
CA LEU A 48 -1.59 3.95 2.52
C LEU A 48 -1.32 3.49 3.97
N LEU A 49 -0.05 3.25 4.33
CA LEU A 49 0.33 2.90 5.69
C LEU A 49 -0.05 3.99 6.70
N GLU A 50 0.29 5.25 6.41
CA GLU A 50 -0.10 6.41 7.25
C GLU A 50 -1.63 6.51 7.41
N LYS A 51 -2.38 6.28 6.33
CA LYS A 51 -3.85 6.26 6.40
C LYS A 51 -4.37 5.08 7.21
N ILE A 52 -3.75 3.90 7.10
CA ILE A 52 -4.11 2.72 7.90
C ILE A 52 -3.84 2.96 9.38
N GLU A 53 -2.70 3.57 9.73
CA GLU A 53 -2.40 3.95 11.12
C GLU A 53 -3.43 4.93 11.68
N ARG A 54 -3.95 5.83 10.83
CA ARG A 54 -4.94 6.83 11.25
C ARG A 54 -6.38 6.32 11.30
N TYR A 55 -6.79 5.48 10.36
CA TYR A 55 -8.20 5.11 10.13
C TYR A 55 -8.48 3.62 10.28
N GLY A 56 -7.45 2.80 10.41
CA GLY A 56 -7.54 1.35 10.40
C GLY A 56 -7.61 0.74 8.99
N ARG A 57 -7.26 -0.55 8.88
CA ARG A 57 -7.25 -1.29 7.61
C ARG A 57 -8.61 -1.42 6.94
N ASN A 58 -9.69 -1.36 7.72
CA ASN A 58 -11.06 -1.58 7.24
C ASN A 58 -11.72 -0.31 6.68
N TYR A 59 -11.06 0.85 6.77
CA TYR A 59 -11.60 2.10 6.25
C TYR A 59 -11.70 2.08 4.72
N ILE A 60 -12.75 2.71 4.18
CA ILE A 60 -12.98 2.88 2.75
C ILE A 60 -13.00 4.39 2.45
N GLU A 61 -12.10 4.86 1.60
CA GLU A 61 -12.03 6.29 1.26
C GLU A 61 -13.33 6.78 0.61
N GLY A 62 -13.84 7.91 1.07
CA GLY A 62 -15.09 8.50 0.58
C GLY A 62 -16.37 7.92 1.21
N GLN A 63 -16.25 6.89 2.06
CA GLN A 63 -17.31 6.50 2.98
C GLN A 63 -17.01 7.09 4.35
N ASN A 64 -17.88 7.97 4.86
CA ASN A 64 -17.79 8.60 6.19
C ASN A 64 -17.92 7.60 7.36
N THR A 65 -17.84 6.31 7.10
CA THR A 65 -17.85 5.27 8.11
C THR A 65 -16.41 5.00 8.55
N SER A 66 -15.95 5.69 9.59
CA SER A 66 -14.88 5.16 10.43
C SER A 66 -15.28 3.74 10.84
N PRO A 67 -14.43 2.72 10.70
CA PRO A 67 -14.74 1.40 11.21
C PRO A 67 -14.98 1.54 12.72
N ALA A 68 -16.21 1.33 13.16
CA ALA A 68 -16.52 1.25 14.57
C ALA A 68 -15.79 0.03 15.13
N GLY A 69 -14.72 0.25 15.90
CA GLY A 69 -14.22 -0.74 16.84
C GLY A 69 -12.94 -1.48 16.48
N ASP A 70 -11.86 -0.78 16.10
CA ASP A 70 -10.53 -1.36 16.30
C ASP A 70 -9.45 -0.31 16.63
N THR A 71 -9.78 0.63 17.51
CA THR A 71 -8.75 1.35 18.28
C THR A 71 -8.26 0.45 19.40
N SER A 72 -7.57 -0.64 19.06
CA SER A 72 -6.63 -1.23 20.00
C SER A 72 -5.43 -0.29 20.08
N TYR A 73 -5.52 0.67 21.00
CA TYR A 73 -4.35 1.46 21.44
C TYR A 73 -3.33 0.47 22.01
N VAL A 74 -2.40 -0.02 21.19
CA VAL A 74 -1.23 -0.74 21.69
C VAL A 74 -0.34 0.30 22.37
N SER A 75 -0.53 0.44 23.68
CA SER A 75 0.39 1.16 24.56
C SER A 75 1.60 0.26 24.80
N PHE A 76 2.77 0.68 24.32
CA PHE A 76 4.03 0.11 24.78
C PHE A 76 4.35 0.78 26.14
N VAL A 77 4.31 0.01 27.22
CA VAL A 77 4.84 0.37 28.55
C VAL A 77 6.17 -0.35 28.74
#